data_AF-A0A7C2RYR2-F1
#
_entry.id   AF-A0A7C2RYR2-F1
#
_cell.length_a   1.000
_cell.length_b   1.000
_cell.length_c   1.000
_cell.angle_alpha   90.00
_cell.angle_beta   90.00
_cell.angle_gamma   90.00
#
_symmetry.space_group_name_H-M   'P 1'
#
loop_
_entity.id
_entity.type
_entity.pdbx_description
1 polymer ?
#
loop_
_entity_poly.entity_id
_entity_poly.type
_entity_poly.pdbx_seq_one_letter_code
_entity_poly.pdbx_strand_id
1 'polypeptide(L)'
;MKIKSRPEDFVVEEFLELPEFTLGGAYVIYKLEKRGLSTLDVVDILSRRYKIPDRDISFAGMKDKYAHTTQYLSMRVREARAIKERNFRLIALGRSTRPVGPDLLIKNKFRVTL
;
A
#
# COMPACT_ATOMS: atom_id res chain seq x y z
N MET A 1 -18.85 23.94 -10.58
CA MET A 1 -18.42 23.57 -9.21
C MET A 1 -17.00 23.03 -9.26
N LYS A 2 -16.01 23.78 -8.77
CA LYS A 2 -14.65 23.26 -8.56
C LYS A 2 -14.64 22.57 -7.20
N ILE A 3 -14.80 21.25 -7.18
CA ILE A 3 -14.46 20.47 -5.99
C ILE A 3 -12.96 20.20 -6.05
N LYS A 4 -12.29 20.42 -4.91
CA LYS A 4 -10.89 20.12 -4.54
C LYS A 4 -10.04 21.38 -4.34
N SER A 5 -9.64 21.61 -3.09
CA SER A 5 -8.58 22.58 -2.79
C SER A 5 -7.40 21.99 -2.03
N ARG A 6 -7.52 20.88 -1.25
CA ARG A 6 -6.34 20.27 -0.62
C ARG A 6 -6.33 18.73 -0.63
N PRO A 7 -5.15 18.09 -0.79
CA PRO A 7 -4.99 16.62 -0.62
C PRO A 7 -5.36 16.10 0.77
N GLU A 8 -5.41 17.00 1.75
CA GLU A 8 -5.80 16.75 3.14
C GLU A 8 -7.31 16.51 3.26
N ASP A 9 -8.10 16.95 2.28
CA ASP A 9 -9.56 16.89 2.27
C ASP A 9 -10.09 15.53 1.81
N PHE A 10 -9.22 14.64 1.31
CA PHE A 10 -9.63 13.34 0.75
C PHE A 10 -8.76 12.21 1.33
N VAL A 11 -9.31 11.53 2.33
CA VAL A 11 -8.69 10.34 2.96
C VAL A 11 -9.35 9.08 2.43
N VAL A 12 -8.55 8.14 1.94
CA VAL A 12 -9.01 6.83 1.48
C VAL A 12 -8.35 5.75 2.33
N GLU A 13 -9.17 4.95 3.00
CA GLU A 13 -8.71 3.78 3.75
C GLU A 13 -9.22 2.51 3.09
N GLU A 14 -8.29 1.65 2.71
CA GLU A 14 -8.57 0.33 2.18
C GLU A 14 -8.87 -0.66 3.32
N PHE A 15 -9.97 -1.41 3.17
CA PHE A 15 -10.27 -2.56 4.02
C PHE A 15 -10.08 -3.82 3.19
N LEU A 16 -9.02 -4.57 3.50
CA LEU A 16 -8.76 -5.89 2.93
C LEU A 16 -9.10 -6.98 3.93
N GLU A 17 -9.56 -8.11 3.40
CA GLU A 17 -9.44 -9.39 4.08
C GLU A 17 -7.97 -9.81 4.00
N LEU A 18 -7.20 -9.54 5.06
CA LEU A 18 -5.78 -9.82 5.04
C LEU A 18 -5.54 -11.33 4.92
N PRO A 19 -4.57 -11.76 4.08
CA PRO A 19 -4.28 -13.17 3.94
C PRO A 19 -3.70 -13.70 5.24
N GLU A 20 -3.85 -15.00 5.49
CA GLU A 20 -3.35 -15.65 6.70
C GLU A 20 -1.84 -15.39 6.88
N PHE A 21 -1.47 -15.04 8.11
CA PHE A 21 -0.08 -14.80 8.45
C PHE A 21 0.61 -16.08 8.90
N THR A 22 1.79 -16.35 8.35
CA THR A 22 2.60 -17.53 8.64
C THR A 22 4.08 -17.18 8.67
N LEU A 23 4.85 -17.79 9.58
CA LEU A 23 6.29 -17.55 9.71
C LEU A 23 7.10 -17.95 8.45
N GLY A 24 6.60 -18.91 7.66
CA GLY A 24 7.26 -19.44 6.45
C GLY A 24 6.83 -18.78 5.14
N GLY A 25 5.99 -17.73 5.19
CA GLY A 25 5.42 -17.11 3.99
C GLY A 25 6.47 -16.46 3.07
N ALA A 26 6.33 -16.64 1.75
CA ALA A 26 7.23 -16.02 0.77
C ALA A 26 7.05 -14.49 0.67
N TYR A 27 5.87 -13.99 1.03
CA TYR A 27 5.52 -12.58 0.90
C TYR A 27 5.50 -11.88 2.25
N VAL A 28 6.06 -10.68 2.34
CA VAL A 28 5.86 -9.79 3.48
C VAL A 28 4.70 -8.86 3.16
N ILE A 29 3.70 -8.83 4.04
CA ILE A 29 2.53 -7.95 3.92
C ILE A 29 2.85 -6.64 4.63
N TYR A 30 2.59 -5.54 3.92
CA TYR A 30 2.82 -4.19 4.39
C TYR A 30 1.54 -3.37 4.37
N LYS A 31 1.37 -2.55 5.40
CA LYS A 31 0.47 -1.39 5.37
C LYS A 31 1.24 -0.21 4.79
N LEU A 32 0.74 0.36 3.71
CA LEU A 32 1.26 1.54 3.04
C LEU A 32 0.37 2.74 3.32
N GLU A 33 0.93 3.75 3.97
CA GLU A 33 0.33 5.08 4.14
C GLU A 33 1.09 6.05 3.22
N LYS A 34 0.41 6.72 2.28
CA LYS A 34 1.05 7.65 1.32
C LYS A 34 0.26 8.94 1.13
N ARG A 35 0.98 10.02 0.80
CA ARG A 35 0.42 11.33 0.41
C ARG A 35 1.20 11.90 -0.77
N GLY A 36 0.49 12.41 -1.79
CA GLY A 36 1.12 13.09 -2.93
C GLY A 36 1.89 12.15 -3.89
N LEU A 37 1.78 10.84 -3.68
CA LEU A 37 2.38 9.79 -4.52
C LEU A 37 1.29 8.86 -5.05
N SER A 38 1.45 8.36 -6.27
CA SER A 38 0.66 7.26 -6.79
C SER A 38 1.11 5.92 -6.16
N THR A 39 0.33 4.86 -6.30
CA THR A 39 0.78 3.51 -5.89
C THR A 39 2.01 3.09 -6.70
N LEU A 40 2.05 3.40 -8.01
CA LEU A 40 3.18 3.07 -8.88
C LEU A 40 4.46 3.83 -8.51
N ASP A 41 4.36 5.10 -8.10
CA ASP A 41 5.52 5.87 -7.62
C ASP A 41 6.17 5.17 -6.42
N VAL A 42 5.36 4.66 -5.50
CA VAL A 42 5.86 3.90 -4.34
C VAL A 42 6.44 2.56 -4.78
N VAL A 43 5.82 1.86 -5.74
CA VAL A 43 6.34 0.59 -6.28
C VAL A 43 7.72 0.77 -6.91
N ASP A 44 7.94 1.80 -7.74
CA ASP A 44 9.26 2.09 -8.34
C ASP A 44 10.33 2.39 -7.28
N ILE A 45 9.98 3.19 -6.25
CA ILE A 45 10.87 3.46 -5.12
C ILE A 45 11.27 2.16 -4.40
N LEU A 46 10.31 1.27 -4.15
CA LEU A 46 10.54 0.01 -3.45
C LEU A 46 11.32 -1.00 -4.28
N SER A 47 10.97 -1.13 -5.55
CA SER A 47 11.65 -1.96 -6.56
C SER A 47 13.15 -1.64 -6.59
N ARG A 48 13.50 -0.36 -6.73
CA ARG A 48 14.90 0.11 -6.70
C ARG A 48 15.58 -0.10 -5.35
N ARG A 49 14.89 0.18 -4.24
CA ARG A 49 15.44 0.07 -2.89
C ARG A 49 15.76 -1.37 -2.49
N TYR A 50 14.87 -2.31 -2.80
CA TYR A 50 15.03 -3.72 -2.47
C TYR A 50 15.70 -4.53 -3.58
N LYS A 51 15.94 -3.93 -4.75
CA LYS A 51 16.51 -4.57 -5.94
C LYS A 51 15.69 -5.79 -6.37
N ILE A 52 14.37 -5.64 -6.36
CA ILE A 52 13.42 -6.68 -6.80
C ILE A 52 12.63 -6.14 -7.99
N PRO A 53 12.17 -6.99 -8.92
CA PRO A 53 11.33 -6.55 -10.03
C PRO A 53 9.94 -6.15 -9.53
N ASP A 54 9.28 -5.22 -10.23
CA ASP A 54 7.95 -4.72 -9.87
C ASP A 54 6.90 -5.83 -9.72
N ARG A 55 7.02 -6.92 -10.50
CA ARG A 55 6.15 -8.11 -10.40
C ARG A 55 6.19 -8.81 -9.04
N ASP A 56 7.25 -8.61 -8.26
CA ASP A 56 7.40 -9.15 -6.91
C ASP A 56 6.75 -8.24 -5.84
N ILE A 57 6.10 -7.15 -6.28
CA ILE A 57 5.33 -6.22 -5.47
C ILE A 57 3.87 -6.27 -5.96
N SER A 58 2.96 -6.67 -5.08
CA SER A 58 1.52 -6.81 -5.41
C SER A 58 0.68 -5.96 -4.46
N PHE A 59 -0.46 -5.47 -4.94
CA PHE A 59 -1.37 -4.59 -4.19
C PHE A 59 -2.80 -4.77 -4.71
N ALA A 60 -3.79 -4.43 -3.90
CA ALA A 60 -5.20 -4.72 -4.22
C ALA A 60 -5.82 -3.74 -5.24
N GLY A 61 -5.23 -2.57 -5.42
CA GLY A 61 -5.66 -1.62 -6.44
C GLY A 61 -4.85 -0.33 -6.47
N MET A 62 -5.08 0.47 -7.51
CA MET A 62 -4.51 1.82 -7.60
C MET A 62 -5.32 2.79 -6.74
N LYS A 63 -4.63 3.72 -6.07
CA LYS A 63 -5.29 4.83 -5.36
C LYS A 63 -4.82 6.17 -5.90
N ASP A 64 -5.71 7.16 -5.85
CA ASP A 64 -5.44 8.52 -6.29
C ASP A 64 -4.16 9.11 -5.67
N LYS A 65 -3.39 9.82 -6.50
CA LYS A 65 -2.16 10.52 -6.10
C LYS A 65 -2.45 11.70 -5.15
N TYR A 66 -3.59 12.36 -5.34
CA TYR A 66 -3.97 13.57 -4.62
C TYR A 66 -4.70 13.30 -3.30
N ALA A 67 -4.73 12.06 -2.84
CA ALA A 67 -5.39 11.64 -1.61
C ALA A 67 -4.36 11.21 -0.55
N HIS A 68 -4.72 11.34 0.72
CA HIS A 68 -4.03 10.61 1.78
C HIS A 68 -4.60 9.20 1.82
N THR A 69 -3.78 8.19 1.49
CA THR A 69 -4.30 6.84 1.27
C THR A 69 -3.61 5.83 2.15
N THR A 70 -4.41 5.00 2.83
CA THR A 70 -3.96 3.76 3.45
C THR A 70 -4.36 2.59 2.57
N GLN A 71 -3.39 1.79 2.15
CA GLN A 71 -3.59 0.57 1.36
C GLN A 71 -2.65 -0.52 1.84
N TYR A 72 -2.80 -1.73 1.32
CA TYR A 72 -1.88 -2.82 1.61
C TYR A 72 -1.17 -3.28 0.34
N LEU A 73 0.07 -3.72 0.54
CA LEU A 73 0.86 -4.35 -0.50
C LEU A 73 1.60 -5.55 0.06
N SER A 74 2.02 -6.45 -0.82
CA SER A 74 2.88 -7.58 -0.49
C SER A 74 4.15 -7.52 -1.31
N MET A 75 5.29 -7.85 -0.69
CA MET A 75 6.57 -7.90 -1.37
C MET A 75 7.23 -9.26 -1.15
N ARG A 76 7.81 -9.85 -2.20
CA ARG A 76 8.66 -11.03 -2.07
C ARG A 76 10.08 -10.62 -1.69
N VAL A 77 10.30 -10.34 -0.41
CA VAL A 77 11.60 -9.93 0.15
C VAL A 77 12.05 -10.87 1.28
N ARG A 78 13.36 -10.98 1.47
CA ARG A 78 13.94 -11.80 2.54
C ARG A 78 13.63 -11.20 3.91
N GLU A 79 13.79 -9.90 4.07
CA GLU A 79 13.64 -9.21 5.34
C GLU A 79 12.44 -8.26 5.35
N ALA A 80 11.63 -8.34 6.40
CA ALA A 80 10.53 -7.44 6.64
C ALA A 80 11.03 -6.16 7.33
N ARG A 81 11.28 -5.09 6.58
CA ARG A 81 11.74 -3.80 7.13
C ARG A 81 10.67 -2.73 6.99
N ALA A 82 10.39 -2.00 8.07
CA ALA A 82 9.58 -0.79 8.03
C ALA A 82 10.34 0.34 7.33
N ILE A 83 9.62 1.19 6.61
CA ILE A 83 10.17 2.37 5.93
C ILE A 83 9.39 3.59 6.36
N LYS A 84 10.10 4.67 6.66
CA LYS A 84 9.50 5.98 6.92
C LYS A 84 10.18 7.01 6.04
N GLU A 85 9.44 7.51 5.06
CA GLU A 85 9.86 8.59 4.17
C GLU A 85 9.01 9.83 4.43
N ARG A 86 9.38 10.95 3.78
CA ARG A 86 8.62 12.21 3.88
C ARG A 86 7.16 12.07 3.42
N ASN A 87 6.92 11.32 2.36
CA ASN A 87 5.62 11.27 1.66
C ASN A 87 4.92 9.91 1.77
N PHE A 88 5.57 8.89 2.34
CA PHE A 88 4.94 7.60 2.60
C PHE A 88 5.61 6.85 3.75
N ARG A 89 4.88 5.88 4.30
CA ARG A 89 5.36 4.96 5.33
C ARG A 89 4.91 3.54 4.99
N LEU A 90 5.81 2.58 5.21
CA LEU A 90 5.51 1.15 5.17
C LEU A 90 5.70 0.54 6.56
N ILE A 91 4.68 -0.18 6.99
CA ILE A 91 4.67 -0.92 8.25
C ILE A 91 4.54 -2.40 7.88
N ALA A 92 5.54 -3.20 8.25
CA ALA A 92 5.48 -4.64 8.09
C ALA A 92 4.47 -5.22 9.09
N LEU A 93 3.53 -6.02 8.60
CA LEU A 93 2.50 -6.66 9.42
C LEU A 93 2.83 -8.12 9.73
N GLY A 94 3.40 -8.82 8.76
CA GLY A 94 3.68 -10.25 8.86
C GLY A 94 4.03 -10.84 7.51
N ARG A 95 4.30 -12.15 7.49
CA ARG A 95 4.53 -12.91 6.25
C ARG A 95 3.30 -13.72 5.89
N SER A 96 3.09 -13.98 4.61
CA SER A 96 2.00 -14.82 4.09
C SER A 96 2.48 -15.70 2.93
N THR A 97 1.78 -16.82 2.71
CA THR A 97 2.04 -17.72 1.58
C THR A 97 1.55 -17.16 0.25
N ARG A 98 0.61 -16.21 0.27
CA ARG A 98 0.03 -15.58 -0.92
C ARG A 98 0.21 -14.05 -0.94
N PRO A 99 0.28 -13.43 -2.12
CA PRO A 99 0.36 -11.97 -2.22
C PRO A 99 -0.98 -11.30 -1.92
N VAL A 100 -0.94 -9.99 -1.71
CA VAL A 100 -2.12 -9.12 -1.74
C VAL A 100 -2.61 -9.03 -3.18
N GLY A 101 -3.91 -9.28 -3.38
CA GLY A 101 -4.56 -9.15 -4.67
C GLY A 101 -5.89 -8.38 -4.58
N PRO A 102 -6.48 -8.00 -5.72
CA PRO A 102 -7.77 -7.32 -5.77
C PRO A 102 -8.93 -8.14 -5.19
N ASP A 103 -8.81 -9.46 -5.18
CA ASP A 103 -9.78 -10.39 -4.62
C ASP A 103 -9.95 -10.24 -3.10
N LEU A 104 -8.96 -9.67 -2.42
CA LEU A 104 -9.01 -9.40 -0.98
C LEU A 104 -9.69 -8.07 -0.63
N LEU A 105 -10.04 -7.25 -1.65
CA LEU A 105 -10.62 -5.93 -1.43
C LEU A 105 -12.10 -6.04 -1.03
N ILE A 106 -12.40 -5.73 0.23
CA ILE A 106 -13.77 -5.69 0.73
C ILE A 106 -14.42 -4.35 0.37
N LYS A 107 -13.77 -3.24 0.75
CA LYS A 107 -14.30 -1.89 0.52
C LYS A 107 -13.24 -0.81 0.66
N ASN A 108 -13.56 0.37 0.14
CA ASN A 108 -12.84 1.61 0.40
C ASN A 108 -13.69 2.51 1.28
N LYS A 109 -13.09 3.01 2.37
CA LYS A 109 -13.71 4.03 3.21
C LYS A 109 -13.17 5.39 2.76
N PHE A 110 -14.07 6.24 2.30
CA PHE A 110 -13.76 7.61 1.89
C PHE A 110 -14.15 8.55 3.02
N ARG A 111 -13.26 9.48 3.37
CA ARG A 111 -13.59 10.64 4.17
C ARG A 111 -13.28 11.87 3.33
N VAL A 112 -14.33 12.62 3.03
CA VAL A 112 -14.26 13.87 2.28
C VAL A 112 -14.65 14.99 3.23
N THR A 113 -13.75 15.95 3.45
CA THR A 113 -14.08 17.19 4.13
C THR A 113 -14.34 18.24 3.05
N LEU A 114 -15.52 18.86 3.05
CA LEU A 114 -15.91 19.90 2.09
C LEU A 114 -15.61 21.30 2.65
#